data_AF-A0A2D8AGU7-F1
#
_entry.id   AF-A0A2D8AGU7-F1
#
_cell.length_a   1.000
_cell.length_b   1.000
_cell.length_c   1.000
_cell.angle_alpha   90.00
_cell.angle_beta   90.00
_cell.angle_gamma   90.00
#
_symmetry.space_group_name_H-M   'P 1'
#
loop_
_entity.id
_entity.type
_entity.pdbx_description
1 polymer ?
#
loop_
_entity_poly.entity_id
_entity_poly.type
_entity_poly.pdbx_seq_one_letter_code
_entity_poly.pdbx_strand_id
1 'polypeptide(L)'
;MDIQNFKFTRSNLLKLAVSIVIALIVLLVFVVISSFYRFSGAVSSIATSVVSQNSQISLEIRNGEAANIVQGPSQASSEMPAEIVRDGEGNYFYTSITIPPGAETMYLSGSGARPKADDTWGDMKQQTIDTFERFKNTLESNGWSMRDIVQVRAFALAGEDGLDFSGFNEGYSEFFGTTGNPNKPVRSFVEVKDLVVDGWLVEIEVRAARVAE
;
A
#
# COMPACT_ATOMS: atom_id res chain seq x y z
N MET A 1 -37.85 -62.43 -0.40
CA MET A 1 -36.85 -61.51 -0.98
C MET A 1 -37.65 -60.40 -1.65
N ASP A 2 -37.84 -59.28 -0.98
CA ASP A 2 -38.54 -58.11 -1.56
C ASP A 2 -37.59 -56.92 -1.50
N ILE A 3 -36.96 -56.65 -2.64
CA ILE A 3 -36.17 -55.45 -2.87
C ILE A 3 -37.18 -54.36 -3.22
N GLN A 4 -37.53 -53.53 -2.23
CA GLN A 4 -38.39 -52.36 -2.45
C GLN A 4 -37.72 -51.42 -3.45
N ASN A 5 -38.32 -51.31 -4.64
CA ASN A 5 -37.91 -50.39 -5.70
C ASN A 5 -38.14 -48.93 -5.27
N PHE A 6 -37.10 -48.29 -4.78
CA PHE A 6 -37.13 -46.89 -4.38
C PHE A 6 -37.22 -45.98 -5.63
N LYS A 7 -38.43 -45.52 -5.96
CA LYS A 7 -38.63 -44.55 -7.06
C LYS A 7 -38.11 -43.17 -6.63
N PHE A 8 -36.94 -42.77 -7.16
CA PHE A 8 -36.42 -41.41 -7.01
C PHE A 8 -37.24 -40.42 -7.86
N THR A 9 -38.05 -39.59 -7.21
CA THR A 9 -38.71 -38.44 -7.86
C THR A 9 -37.72 -37.29 -8.07
N ARG A 10 -37.95 -36.43 -9.08
CA ARG A 10 -37.11 -35.24 -9.35
C ARG A 10 -36.93 -34.34 -8.12
N SER A 11 -37.94 -34.25 -7.25
CA SER A 11 -37.85 -33.56 -5.96
C SER A 11 -36.80 -34.18 -5.01
N ASN A 12 -36.69 -35.52 -4.98
CA ASN A 12 -35.70 -36.20 -4.15
C ASN A 12 -34.27 -36.02 -4.70
N LEU A 13 -34.12 -35.99 -6.03
CA LEU A 13 -32.85 -35.65 -6.68
C LEU A 13 -32.41 -34.21 -6.41
N LEU A 14 -33.33 -33.24 -6.45
CA LEU A 14 -33.01 -31.84 -6.17
C LEU A 14 -32.61 -31.62 -4.72
N LYS A 15 -33.31 -32.26 -3.76
CA LYS A 15 -32.95 -32.23 -2.33
C LYS A 15 -31.58 -32.87 -2.08
N LEU A 16 -31.29 -33.99 -2.75
CA LEU A 16 -29.99 -34.64 -2.67
C LEU A 16 -28.86 -33.73 -3.22
N ALA A 17 -29.07 -33.10 -4.38
CA ALA A 17 -28.10 -32.19 -4.98
C ALA A 17 -27.81 -30.97 -4.09
N VAL A 18 -28.85 -30.34 -3.53
CA VAL A 18 -28.69 -29.22 -2.59
C VAL A 18 -27.93 -29.65 -1.34
N SER A 19 -28.25 -30.84 -0.79
CA SER A 19 -27.56 -31.35 0.40
C SER A 19 -26.07 -31.65 0.13
N ILE A 20 -25.72 -32.11 -1.06
CA ILE A 20 -24.33 -32.33 -1.48
C ILE A 20 -23.58 -31.00 -1.60
N VAL A 21 -24.19 -29.99 -2.22
CA VAL A 21 -23.56 -28.66 -2.37
C VAL A 21 -23.29 -28.02 -1.00
N ILE A 22 -24.24 -28.10 -0.07
CA ILE A 22 -24.05 -27.61 1.30
C ILE A 22 -22.91 -28.35 2.00
N ALA A 23 -22.85 -29.68 1.88
CA ALA A 23 -21.76 -30.47 2.47
C ALA A 23 -20.38 -30.09 1.92
N LEU A 24 -20.28 -29.80 0.61
CA LEU A 24 -19.04 -29.36 -0.03
C LEU A 24 -18.61 -27.96 0.45
N ILE A 25 -19.55 -27.04 0.63
CA ILE A 25 -19.25 -25.69 1.16
C ILE A 25 -18.76 -25.79 2.61
N VAL A 26 -19.41 -26.59 3.46
CA VAL A 26 -18.98 -26.79 4.85
C VAL A 26 -17.59 -27.42 4.92
N LEU A 27 -17.30 -28.40 4.06
CA LEU A 27 -15.98 -29.01 3.96
C LEU A 27 -14.91 -28.00 3.53
N LEU A 28 -15.21 -27.16 2.53
CA LEU A 28 -14.31 -26.11 2.07
C LEU A 28 -13.99 -25.11 3.19
N VAL A 29 -15.02 -24.65 3.91
CA VAL A 29 -14.87 -23.73 5.05
C VAL A 29 -14.00 -24.38 6.14
N PHE A 30 -14.22 -25.66 6.44
CA PHE A 30 -13.40 -26.39 7.42
C PHE A 30 -11.93 -26.51 6.98
N VAL A 31 -11.66 -26.76 5.70
CA VAL A 31 -10.29 -26.82 5.14
C VAL A 31 -9.61 -25.45 5.21
N VAL A 32 -10.31 -24.37 4.88
CA VAL A 32 -9.77 -23.00 4.96
C VAL A 32 -9.46 -22.61 6.40
N ILE A 33 -10.39 -22.87 7.33
CA ILE A 33 -10.22 -22.58 8.75
C ILE A 33 -9.07 -23.40 9.34
N SER A 34 -9.00 -24.71 9.05
CA SER A 34 -7.90 -25.56 9.53
C SER A 34 -6.54 -25.17 8.94
N SER A 35 -6.49 -24.68 7.70
CA SER A 35 -5.26 -24.13 7.09
C SER A 35 -4.82 -22.84 7.78
N PHE A 36 -5.76 -21.98 8.17
CA PHE A 36 -5.49 -20.76 8.93
C PHE A 36 -4.92 -21.07 10.32
N TYR A 37 -5.47 -22.07 11.02
CA TYR A 37 -4.93 -22.52 12.31
C TYR A 37 -3.55 -23.18 12.19
N ARG A 38 -3.28 -23.93 11.11
CA ARG A 38 -1.93 -24.47 10.83
C ARG A 38 -0.91 -23.38 10.54
N PHE A 39 -1.31 -22.31 9.84
CA PHE A 39 -0.46 -21.15 9.59
C PHE A 39 -0.19 -20.36 10.88
N SER A 40 -1.19 -20.13 11.72
CA SER A 40 -1.02 -19.48 13.03
C SER A 40 -0.10 -20.27 13.97
N GLY A 41 -0.17 -21.61 13.96
CA GLY A 41 0.73 -22.46 14.75
C GLY A 41 2.19 -22.37 14.32
N ALA A 42 2.45 -22.25 13.02
CA ALA A 42 3.81 -22.08 12.47
C ALA A 42 4.43 -20.72 12.84
N VAL A 43 3.63 -19.64 12.90
CA VAL A 43 4.12 -18.33 13.36
C VAL A 43 4.47 -18.35 14.85
N SER A 44 3.71 -19.08 15.68
CA SER A 44 3.98 -19.20 17.11
C SER A 44 5.24 -20.02 17.42
N SER A 45 5.57 -21.05 16.61
CA SER A 45 6.80 -21.82 16.79
C SER A 45 8.05 -21.03 16.37
N ILE A 46 7.95 -20.20 15.33
CA ILE A 46 9.03 -19.30 14.90
C ILE A 46 9.27 -18.18 15.92
N ALA A 47 8.21 -17.56 16.46
CA ALA A 47 8.35 -16.53 17.49
C ALA A 47 9.01 -17.08 18.78
N THR A 48 8.69 -18.32 19.15
CA THR A 48 9.25 -18.97 20.34
C THR A 48 10.73 -19.37 20.14
N SER A 49 11.13 -19.79 18.93
CA SER A 49 12.53 -20.14 18.65
C SER A 49 13.46 -18.92 18.61
N VAL A 50 13.00 -17.79 18.06
CA VAL A 50 13.76 -16.53 18.01
C VAL A 50 13.96 -15.93 19.41
N VAL A 51 12.93 -15.96 20.26
CA VAL A 51 13.03 -15.47 21.65
C VAL A 51 13.94 -16.38 22.49
N SER A 52 13.88 -17.71 22.29
CA SER A 52 14.77 -18.66 22.96
C SER A 52 16.24 -18.48 22.54
N GLN A 53 16.53 -18.30 21.24
CA GLN A 53 17.90 -18.02 20.77
C GLN A 53 18.46 -16.72 21.33
N ASN A 54 17.68 -15.63 21.35
CA ASN A 54 18.15 -14.35 21.90
C ASN A 54 18.38 -14.39 23.43
N SER A 55 17.61 -15.22 24.16
CA SER A 55 17.81 -15.41 25.59
C SER A 55 19.08 -16.23 25.91
N GLN A 56 19.42 -17.23 25.09
CA GLN A 56 20.64 -18.04 25.24
C GLN A 56 21.90 -17.21 24.92
N ILE A 57 21.86 -16.41 23.84
CA ILE A 57 22.95 -15.48 23.46
C ILE A 57 23.21 -14.46 24.58
N SER A 58 22.16 -13.99 25.26
CA SER A 58 22.28 -13.02 26.36
C SER A 58 22.82 -13.64 27.66
N LEU A 59 22.64 -14.95 27.87
CA LEU A 59 23.11 -15.67 29.07
C LEU A 59 24.56 -16.15 28.92
N GLU A 60 25.01 -16.52 27.71
CA GLU A 60 26.43 -16.83 27.45
C GLU A 60 27.33 -15.60 27.63
N ILE A 61 26.86 -14.41 27.27
CA ILE A 61 27.61 -13.15 27.47
C ILE A 61 27.77 -12.80 28.96
N ARG A 62 26.86 -13.27 29.84
CA ARG A 62 26.89 -12.94 31.27
C ARG A 62 27.74 -13.87 32.13
N ASN A 63 28.06 -15.08 31.65
CA ASN A 63 28.77 -16.09 32.43
C ASN A 63 30.19 -16.43 31.92
N GLY A 64 30.69 -15.71 30.92
CA GLY A 64 32.05 -15.87 30.39
C GLY A 64 33.04 -14.90 31.02
N GLU A 65 34.05 -15.46 31.69
CA GLU A 65 35.21 -14.80 32.29
C GLU A 65 35.83 -13.70 31.41
N ALA A 66 36.31 -12.64 32.07
CA ALA A 66 36.99 -11.49 31.47
C ALA A 66 38.23 -11.91 30.68
N ALA A 67 38.05 -12.25 29.41
CA ALA A 67 39.12 -12.48 28.45
C ALA A 67 39.19 -11.30 27.49
N ASN A 68 40.22 -10.49 27.72
CA ASN A 68 40.77 -9.43 26.89
C ASN A 68 40.50 -9.62 25.37
N ILE A 69 39.42 -9.03 24.85
CA ILE A 69 39.21 -8.91 23.40
C ILE A 69 40.10 -7.78 22.92
N VAL A 70 41.22 -8.17 22.31
CA VAL A 70 41.99 -7.33 21.39
C VAL A 70 41.00 -6.64 20.45
N GLN A 71 40.92 -5.31 20.54
CA GLN A 71 40.29 -4.47 19.51
C GLN A 71 41.07 -4.68 18.20
N GLY A 72 40.70 -5.71 17.44
CA GLY A 72 40.92 -5.70 15.99
C GLY A 72 40.20 -4.50 15.41
N PRO A 73 40.70 -3.88 14.33
CA PRO A 73 40.10 -2.68 13.78
C PRO A 73 38.63 -3.01 13.48
N SER A 74 37.73 -2.27 14.14
CA SER A 74 36.36 -2.14 13.71
C SER A 74 36.44 -1.72 12.25
N GLN A 75 36.23 -2.68 11.35
CA GLN A 75 35.86 -2.37 9.99
C GLN A 75 34.48 -1.75 10.13
N ALA A 76 34.47 -0.44 10.37
CA ALA A 76 33.35 0.40 10.05
C ALA A 76 33.08 0.11 8.57
N SER A 77 32.11 -0.78 8.32
CA SER A 77 31.46 -0.83 7.03
C SER A 77 31.02 0.60 6.79
N SER A 78 31.63 1.24 5.80
CA SER A 78 31.14 2.48 5.25
C SER A 78 29.73 2.19 4.73
N GLU A 79 28.72 2.31 5.60
CA GLU A 79 27.33 2.27 5.20
C GLU A 79 27.17 3.43 4.24
N MET A 80 27.03 3.08 2.95
CA MET A 80 26.51 4.02 1.96
C MET A 80 25.27 4.68 2.59
N PRO A 81 25.08 6.01 2.45
CA PRO A 81 23.89 6.65 2.95
C PRO A 81 22.67 5.88 2.44
N ALA A 82 21.81 5.48 3.37
CA ALA A 82 20.69 4.62 3.04
C ALA A 82 19.78 5.36 2.03
N GLU A 83 19.60 4.85 0.82
CA GLU A 83 18.89 5.55 -0.26
C GLU A 83 17.44 5.06 -0.39
N ILE A 84 16.53 5.95 -0.83
CA ILE A 84 15.19 5.53 -1.29
C ILE A 84 15.31 4.85 -2.65
N VAL A 85 15.16 3.52 -2.66
CA VAL A 85 15.25 2.69 -3.87
C VAL A 85 13.92 2.68 -4.60
N ARG A 86 13.95 2.82 -5.93
CA ARG A 86 12.76 2.86 -6.80
C ARG A 86 12.91 1.84 -7.92
N ASP A 87 11.94 0.93 -8.04
CA ASP A 87 12.03 -0.22 -8.94
C ASP A 87 10.82 -0.32 -9.88
N GLY A 88 11.07 -0.85 -11.08
CA GLY A 88 10.01 -1.13 -12.06
C GLY A 88 9.33 0.16 -12.55
N GLU A 89 10.11 1.05 -13.14
CA GLU A 89 9.63 2.31 -13.72
C GLU A 89 8.62 2.05 -14.83
N GLY A 90 7.39 2.55 -14.65
CA GLY A 90 6.37 2.64 -15.69
C GLY A 90 6.15 4.09 -16.12
N ASN A 91 5.16 4.32 -17.00
CA ASN A 91 4.88 5.65 -17.55
C ASN A 91 4.56 6.70 -16.46
N TYR A 92 3.80 6.31 -15.43
CA TYR A 92 3.31 7.25 -14.41
C TYR A 92 3.70 6.92 -12.97
N PHE A 93 4.32 5.78 -12.72
CA PHE A 93 4.67 5.33 -11.36
C PHE A 93 5.83 4.34 -11.38
N TYR A 94 6.45 4.11 -10.21
CA TYR A 94 7.28 2.93 -9.98
C TYR A 94 6.43 1.79 -9.41
N THR A 95 6.82 0.55 -9.73
CA THR A 95 6.16 -0.65 -9.22
C THR A 95 6.34 -0.77 -7.71
N SER A 96 7.52 -0.40 -7.20
CA SER A 96 7.80 -0.35 -5.77
C SER A 96 8.78 0.78 -5.43
N ILE A 97 8.64 1.31 -4.22
CA ILE A 97 9.60 2.23 -3.60
C ILE A 97 9.92 1.69 -2.21
N THR A 98 11.21 1.48 -1.94
CA THR A 98 11.72 1.04 -0.65
C THR A 98 12.30 2.23 0.10
N ILE A 99 11.74 2.53 1.27
CA ILE A 99 12.21 3.60 2.15
C ILE A 99 13.15 2.98 3.17
N PRO A 100 14.41 3.43 3.28
CA PRO A 100 15.37 2.85 4.20
C PRO A 100 15.09 3.23 5.66
N PRO A 101 15.65 2.50 6.64
CA PRO A 101 15.67 2.93 8.04
C PRO A 101 16.28 4.32 8.19
N GLY A 102 15.72 5.12 9.10
CA GLY A 102 16.22 6.47 9.39
C GLY A 102 15.73 7.58 8.46
N ALA A 103 14.99 7.27 7.39
CA ALA A 103 14.35 8.29 6.57
C ALA A 103 13.24 9.05 7.33
N GLU A 104 13.15 10.35 7.09
CA GLU A 104 12.03 11.17 7.53
C GLU A 104 10.81 10.90 6.64
N THR A 105 9.61 10.97 7.22
CA THR A 105 8.35 10.83 6.48
C THR A 105 7.40 11.97 6.82
N MET A 106 6.64 12.41 5.81
CA MET A 106 5.57 13.38 5.97
C MET A 106 4.29 12.83 5.34
N TYR A 107 3.19 12.92 6.09
CA TYR A 107 1.86 12.53 5.64
C TYR A 107 1.05 13.79 5.43
N LEU A 108 0.53 13.98 4.22
CA LEU A 108 -0.30 15.13 3.87
C LEU A 108 -1.74 14.65 3.70
N SER A 109 -2.68 15.35 4.33
CA SER A 109 -4.10 15.04 4.24
C SER A 109 -4.61 15.10 2.80
N GLY A 110 -5.69 14.34 2.54
CA GLY A 110 -6.48 14.45 1.32
C GLY A 110 -6.81 15.91 1.00
N SER A 111 -6.56 16.30 -0.23
CA SER A 111 -6.87 17.64 -0.74
C SER A 111 -7.39 17.53 -2.17
N GLY A 112 -8.31 18.42 -2.53
CA GLY A 112 -8.70 18.66 -3.91
C GLY A 112 -8.43 20.11 -4.31
N ALA A 113 -9.05 20.54 -5.40
CA ALA A 113 -8.95 21.90 -5.90
C ALA A 113 -9.61 22.92 -4.94
N ARG A 114 -9.52 24.20 -5.29
CA ARG A 114 -10.32 25.28 -4.69
C ARG A 114 -11.19 25.89 -5.78
N PRO A 115 -12.37 26.46 -5.45
CA PRO A 115 -13.14 27.18 -6.44
C PRO A 115 -12.36 28.42 -6.91
N LYS A 116 -12.51 28.75 -8.18
CA LYS A 116 -12.01 29.97 -8.80
C LYS A 116 -12.85 31.17 -8.31
N ALA A 117 -12.42 32.38 -8.66
CA ALA A 117 -13.10 33.61 -8.23
C ALA A 117 -14.54 33.74 -8.75
N ASP A 118 -14.91 32.99 -9.78
CA ASP A 118 -16.25 32.91 -10.36
C ASP A 118 -17.06 31.68 -9.86
N ASP A 119 -16.62 31.07 -8.76
CA ASP A 119 -17.19 29.85 -8.16
C ASP A 119 -17.14 28.59 -9.05
N THR A 120 -16.38 28.61 -10.15
CA THR A 120 -16.13 27.41 -10.98
C THR A 120 -14.91 26.62 -10.49
N TRP A 121 -14.88 25.31 -10.74
CA TRP A 121 -13.77 24.43 -10.26
C TRP A 121 -12.78 24.03 -11.35
N GLY A 122 -13.16 24.16 -12.63
CA GLY A 122 -12.39 23.63 -13.75
C GLY A 122 -12.59 22.12 -13.97
N ASP A 123 -11.96 21.62 -15.04
CA ASP A 123 -11.98 20.21 -15.42
C ASP A 123 -11.02 19.35 -14.57
N MET A 124 -10.99 18.04 -14.82
CA MET A 124 -10.15 17.10 -14.07
C MET A 124 -8.66 17.49 -14.11
N LYS A 125 -8.17 17.95 -15.27
CA LYS A 125 -6.78 18.36 -15.44
C LYS A 125 -6.48 19.57 -14.56
N GLN A 126 -7.30 20.61 -14.65
CA GLN A 126 -7.12 21.82 -13.85
C GLN A 126 -7.18 21.50 -12.36
N GLN A 127 -8.16 20.71 -11.93
CA GLN A 127 -8.28 20.34 -10.52
C GLN A 127 -7.09 19.51 -10.02
N THR A 128 -6.55 18.63 -10.87
CA THR A 128 -5.34 17.87 -10.55
C THR A 128 -4.13 18.80 -10.38
N ILE A 129 -3.95 19.77 -11.28
CA ILE A 129 -2.88 20.76 -11.20
C ILE A 129 -3.01 21.59 -9.93
N ASP A 130 -4.17 22.19 -9.69
CA ASP A 130 -4.43 23.04 -8.51
C ASP A 130 -4.17 22.27 -7.20
N THR A 131 -4.54 20.98 -7.17
CA THR A 131 -4.30 20.11 -6.02
C THR A 131 -2.81 19.85 -5.80
N PHE A 132 -2.04 19.55 -6.84
CA PHE A 132 -0.60 19.34 -6.71
C PHE A 132 0.17 20.63 -6.42
N GLU A 133 -0.26 21.79 -6.92
CA GLU A 133 0.30 23.09 -6.51
C GLU A 133 0.12 23.34 -5.01
N ARG A 134 -1.02 22.97 -4.43
CA ARG A 134 -1.24 23.06 -2.98
C ARG A 134 -0.29 22.16 -2.20
N PHE A 135 -0.05 20.93 -2.67
CA PHE A 135 0.94 20.06 -2.04
C PHE A 135 2.35 20.61 -2.17
N LYS A 136 2.72 21.11 -3.35
CA LYS A 136 4.00 21.77 -3.58
C LYS A 136 4.22 22.91 -2.58
N ASN A 137 3.26 23.83 -2.47
CA ASN A 137 3.35 24.95 -1.53
C ASN A 137 3.48 24.48 -0.07
N THR A 138 2.73 23.45 0.31
CA THR A 138 2.79 22.89 1.67
C THR A 138 4.15 22.26 1.95
N LEU A 139 4.67 21.43 1.03
CA LEU A 139 5.98 20.80 1.14
C LEU A 139 7.09 21.85 1.22
N GLU A 140 7.10 22.82 0.29
CA GLU A 140 8.12 23.87 0.22
C GLU A 140 8.13 24.74 1.48
N SER A 141 6.95 25.06 2.05
CA SER A 141 6.86 25.81 3.31
C SER A 141 7.46 25.08 4.53
N ASN A 142 7.62 23.76 4.44
CA ASN A 142 8.22 22.92 5.48
C ASN A 142 9.66 22.50 5.13
N GLY A 143 10.22 23.00 4.01
CA GLY A 143 11.56 22.63 3.54
C GLY A 143 11.62 21.26 2.84
N TRP A 144 10.50 20.79 2.30
CA TRP A 144 10.37 19.58 1.47
C TRP A 144 10.10 19.97 0.01
N SER A 145 10.15 19.01 -0.90
CA SER A 145 9.91 19.22 -2.32
C SER A 145 8.95 18.19 -2.90
N MET A 146 8.40 18.49 -4.09
CA MET A 146 7.60 17.51 -4.84
C MET A 146 8.37 16.22 -5.17
N ARG A 147 9.71 16.26 -5.20
CA ARG A 147 10.57 15.10 -5.46
C ARG A 147 10.57 14.08 -4.33
N ASP A 148 10.17 14.52 -3.13
CA ASP A 148 10.11 13.71 -1.92
C ASP A 148 8.81 12.90 -1.84
N ILE A 149 7.80 13.20 -2.67
CA ILE A 149 6.57 12.41 -2.71
C ILE A 149 6.88 11.00 -3.24
N VAL A 150 6.60 10.00 -2.42
CA VAL A 150 6.82 8.58 -2.71
C VAL A 150 5.51 7.83 -2.95
N GLN A 151 4.37 8.37 -2.53
CA GLN A 151 3.05 7.78 -2.79
C GLN A 151 2.04 8.86 -3.16
N VAL A 152 1.24 8.59 -4.21
CA VAL A 152 0.04 9.33 -4.57
C VAL A 152 -1.14 8.37 -4.58
N ARG A 153 -2.24 8.73 -3.91
CA ARG A 153 -3.52 8.05 -4.06
C ARG A 153 -4.58 9.07 -4.42
N ALA A 154 -5.24 8.85 -5.55
CA ALA A 154 -6.29 9.70 -6.06
C ALA A 154 -7.63 8.96 -6.02
N PHE A 155 -8.63 9.65 -5.48
CA PHE A 155 -10.04 9.25 -5.46
C PHE A 155 -10.77 10.20 -6.40
N ALA A 156 -11.33 9.67 -7.48
CA ALA A 156 -11.87 10.48 -8.57
C ALA A 156 -13.36 10.20 -8.77
N LEU A 157 -14.12 11.24 -9.12
CA LEU A 157 -15.50 11.11 -9.59
C LEU A 157 -15.53 11.01 -11.10
N ALA A 158 -16.42 10.17 -11.61
CA ALA A 158 -16.83 10.21 -12.99
C ALA A 158 -17.80 11.39 -13.23
N GLY A 159 -17.57 12.15 -14.31
CA GLY A 159 -18.52 13.15 -14.81
C GLY A 159 -19.60 12.51 -15.68
N GLU A 160 -20.39 13.34 -16.36
CA GLU A 160 -21.43 12.85 -17.29
C GLU A 160 -20.86 11.99 -18.42
N ASP A 161 -19.66 12.33 -18.91
CA ASP A 161 -18.94 11.60 -19.96
C ASP A 161 -18.07 10.45 -19.41
N GLY A 162 -18.20 10.14 -18.11
CA GLY A 162 -17.42 9.12 -17.42
C GLY A 162 -16.17 9.65 -16.72
N LEU A 163 -15.30 8.73 -16.32
CA LEU A 163 -14.09 9.03 -15.57
C LEU A 163 -13.00 9.60 -16.50
N ASP A 164 -12.62 10.86 -16.29
CA ASP A 164 -11.57 11.52 -17.07
C ASP A 164 -10.16 11.12 -16.60
N PHE A 165 -9.76 9.90 -16.96
CA PHE A 165 -8.41 9.42 -16.66
C PHE A 165 -7.31 10.17 -17.44
N SER A 166 -7.62 10.71 -18.62
CA SER A 166 -6.66 11.46 -19.44
C SER A 166 -6.33 12.79 -18.77
N GLY A 167 -7.35 13.56 -18.39
CA GLY A 167 -7.19 14.84 -17.72
C GLY A 167 -6.38 14.71 -16.44
N PHE A 168 -6.63 13.68 -15.62
CA PHE A 168 -5.80 13.41 -14.44
C PHE A 168 -4.34 13.15 -14.80
N ASN A 169 -4.05 12.29 -15.79
CA ASN A 169 -2.67 11.98 -16.16
C ASN A 169 -1.93 13.18 -16.77
N GLU A 170 -2.63 14.01 -17.55
CA GLU A 170 -2.06 15.25 -18.08
C GLU A 170 -1.67 16.20 -16.95
N GLY A 171 -2.57 16.48 -16.01
CA GLY A 171 -2.28 17.34 -14.86
C GLY A 171 -1.19 16.76 -13.95
N TYR A 172 -1.18 15.44 -13.74
CA TYR A 172 -0.15 14.74 -12.97
C TYR A 172 1.25 14.86 -13.58
N SER A 173 1.34 14.79 -14.91
CA SER A 173 2.63 14.78 -15.63
C SER A 173 3.34 16.14 -15.62
N GLU A 174 2.66 17.21 -15.19
CA GLU A 174 3.29 18.51 -14.94
C GLU A 174 4.22 18.49 -13.69
N PHE A 175 4.02 17.52 -12.77
CA PHE A 175 4.73 17.48 -11.49
C PHE A 175 5.69 16.30 -11.32
N PHE A 176 5.45 15.19 -12.04
CA PHE A 176 6.20 13.94 -11.88
C PHE A 176 6.67 13.39 -13.22
N GLY A 177 7.89 12.82 -13.25
CA GLY A 177 8.50 12.35 -14.49
C GLY A 177 8.95 13.48 -15.43
N THR A 178 9.04 14.72 -14.91
CA THR A 178 9.51 15.89 -15.67
C THR A 178 11.02 16.02 -15.61
N THR A 179 11.61 16.92 -16.40
CA THR A 179 13.05 17.24 -16.28
C THR A 179 13.41 17.79 -14.89
N GLY A 180 12.52 18.58 -14.27
CA GLY A 180 12.74 19.13 -12.92
C GLY A 180 12.50 18.12 -11.79
N ASN A 181 11.58 17.18 -12.01
CA ASN A 181 11.28 16.09 -11.08
C ASN A 181 11.12 14.76 -11.85
N PRO A 182 12.23 14.08 -12.21
CA PRO A 182 12.19 12.76 -12.83
C PRO A 182 11.55 11.68 -11.95
N ASN A 183 11.55 11.87 -10.63
CA ASN A 183 10.99 10.90 -9.70
C ASN A 183 9.48 10.84 -9.83
N LYS A 184 8.96 9.62 -9.99
CA LYS A 184 7.54 9.30 -9.88
C LYS A 184 7.27 8.63 -8.52
N PRO A 185 6.10 8.81 -7.90
CA PRO A 185 5.67 8.03 -6.76
C PRO A 185 5.10 6.67 -7.17
N VAL A 186 4.86 5.78 -6.20
CA VAL A 186 3.87 4.70 -6.39
C VAL A 186 2.47 5.31 -6.45
N ARG A 187 1.56 4.71 -7.21
CA ARG A 187 0.27 5.35 -7.50
C ARG A 187 -0.93 4.42 -7.40
N SER A 188 -2.02 4.94 -6.86
CA SER A 188 -3.36 4.39 -7.02
C SER A 188 -4.30 5.48 -7.55
N PHE A 189 -5.18 5.10 -8.47
CA PHE A 189 -6.24 5.96 -8.99
C PHE A 189 -7.52 5.12 -8.99
N VAL A 190 -8.52 5.56 -8.22
CA VAL A 190 -9.77 4.82 -8.05
C VAL A 190 -10.96 5.72 -8.28
N GLU A 191 -11.94 5.21 -9.01
CA GLU A 191 -13.25 5.85 -9.11
C GLU A 191 -14.02 5.62 -7.80
N VAL A 192 -14.61 6.70 -7.28
CA VAL A 192 -15.47 6.67 -6.09
C VAL A 192 -16.84 7.19 -6.43
N LYS A 193 -17.83 6.83 -5.61
CA LYS A 193 -19.22 7.27 -5.80
C LYS A 193 -19.40 8.77 -5.56
N ASP A 194 -18.69 9.31 -4.57
CA ASP A 194 -18.85 10.70 -4.14
C ASP A 194 -17.62 11.19 -3.36
N LEU A 195 -17.45 12.52 -3.30
CA LEU A 195 -16.40 13.20 -2.55
C LEU A 195 -17.01 14.17 -1.53
N VAL A 196 -16.23 14.58 -0.54
CA VAL A 196 -16.76 15.38 0.59
C VAL A 196 -17.10 16.82 0.21
N VAL A 197 -16.44 17.36 -0.83
CA VAL A 197 -16.60 18.76 -1.24
C VAL A 197 -17.30 18.82 -2.59
N ASP A 198 -18.44 19.49 -2.61
CA ASP A 198 -19.20 19.76 -3.83
C ASP A 198 -18.31 20.45 -4.88
N GLY A 199 -18.27 19.89 -6.08
CA GLY A 199 -17.46 20.39 -7.20
C GLY A 199 -16.08 19.73 -7.37
N TRP A 200 -15.61 18.95 -6.40
CA TRP A 200 -14.41 18.14 -6.59
C TRP A 200 -14.65 17.00 -7.60
N LEU A 201 -13.75 16.92 -8.58
CA LEU A 201 -13.61 15.79 -9.47
C LEU A 201 -12.53 14.83 -8.96
N VAL A 202 -11.61 15.29 -8.13
CA VAL A 202 -10.55 14.48 -7.54
C VAL A 202 -10.19 14.96 -6.13
N GLU A 203 -10.01 14.00 -5.24
CA GLU A 203 -9.30 14.18 -3.97
C GLU A 203 -8.02 13.33 -4.00
N ILE A 204 -6.89 13.93 -3.64
CA ILE A 204 -5.58 13.30 -3.68
C ILE A 204 -5.00 13.30 -2.27
N GLU A 205 -4.48 12.18 -1.80
CA GLU A 205 -3.58 12.11 -0.64
C GLU A 205 -2.16 11.77 -1.10
N VAL A 206 -1.16 12.30 -0.39
CA VAL A 206 0.25 12.03 -0.69
C VAL A 206 1.05 11.67 0.56
N ARG A 207 2.08 10.86 0.36
CA ARG A 207 3.11 10.59 1.37
C ARG A 207 4.46 10.97 0.80
N ALA A 208 5.24 11.69 1.58
CA ALA A 208 6.60 12.06 1.24
C ALA A 208 7.59 11.35 2.17
N ALA A 209 8.78 11.05 1.63
CA ALA A 209 9.90 10.52 2.39
C ALA A 209 11.20 11.09 1.83
N ARG A 210 12.14 11.38 2.73
CA ARG A 210 13.50 11.81 2.39
C ARG A 210 14.50 11.22 3.36
N VAL A 211 15.72 11.04 2.90
CA VAL A 211 16.84 10.64 3.76
C VAL A 211 17.46 11.93 4.29
N ALA A 212 17.80 11.98 5.57
CA ALA A 212 18.53 13.11 6.12
C ALA A 212 19.88 13.24 5.39
N GLU A 213 20.23 14.47 4.97
CA GLU A 213 21.54 14.78 4.40
C GLU A 213 22.67 14.61 5.43
#